data_AF-A0A3D6DNX5-F1
#
_entry.id   AF-A0A3D6DNX5-F1
#
_cell.length_a   1.000
_cell.length_b   1.000
_cell.length_c   1.000
_cell.angle_alpha   90.00
_cell.angle_beta   90.00
_cell.angle_gamma   90.00
#
_symmetry.space_group_name_H-M   'P 1'
#
loop_
_entity.id
_entity.type
_entity.pdbx_description
1 polymer ?
#
loop_
_entity_poly.entity_id
_entity_poly.type
_entity_poly.pdbx_seq_one_letter_code
_entity_poly.pdbx_strand_id
1 'polypeptide(L)' 'FFPFILGLIGLFFIYQQDPKRFWILLLFFLFTGLALKIYLNERPFEPRERDYALVGSFYVFAIWIGMGAFYLAKK' A
#
# COMPACT_ATOMS: atom_id res chain seq x y z
N PHE A 1 0.66 2.88 -14.90
CA PHE A 1 -0.09 1.61 -14.98
C PHE A 1 0.72 0.42 -14.44
N PHE A 2 1.94 0.16 -14.92
CA PHE A 2 2.76 -0.99 -14.45
C PHE A 2 2.94 -1.12 -12.93
N PRO A 3 3.25 -0.06 -12.15
CA PRO A 3 3.39 -0.18 -10.69
C PRO A 3 2.13 -0.69 -10.00
N PHE A 4 0.95 -0.33 -10.52
CA PHE A 4 -0.32 -0.76 -9.96
C PHE A 4 -0.53 -2.26 -10.11
N ILE A 5 -0.26 -2.80 -11.31
CA ILE A 5 -0.35 -4.24 -11.54
C ILE A 5 0.65 -5.01 -10.66
N LEU A 6 1.90 -4.52 -10.57
CA LEU A 6 2.92 -5.16 -9.72
C LEU A 6 2.53 -5.15 -8.24
N GLY A 7 1.95 -4.04 -7.76
CA GLY A 7 1.40 -3.96 -6.41
C GLY A 7 0.31 -5.00 -6.16
N LEU A 8 -0.61 -5.20 -7.10
CA LEU A 8 -1.66 -6.23 -6.97
C LEU A 8 -1.09 -7.65 -6.99
N ILE A 9 -0.11 -7.93 -7.86
CA ILE A 9 0.57 -9.23 -7.91
C ILE A 9 1.28 -9.51 -6.59
N GLY A 10 2.02 -8.54 -6.05
CA GLY A 10 2.72 -8.69 -4.78
C GLY A 10 1.79 -8.84 -3.58
N LEU A 11 0.66 -8.14 -3.58
CA LEU A 11 -0.39 -8.30 -2.58
C LEU A 11 -0.94 -9.74 -2.59
N PHE A 12 -1.24 -10.28 -3.77
CA PHE A 12 -1.71 -11.66 -3.90
C PHE A 12 -0.64 -12.70 -3.57
N PHE A 13 0.62 -12.40 -3.88
CA PHE A 13 1.76 -13.25 -3.51
C PHE A 13 1.93 -13.34 -1.98
N ILE A 14 1.89 -12.21 -1.26
CA ILE A 14 1.98 -12.20 0.21
C ILE A 14 0.79 -12.95 0.82
N TYR A 15 -0.42 -12.76 0.28
CA TYR A 15 -1.61 -13.47 0.75
C TYR A 15 -1.43 -14.99 0.74
N GLN A 16 -0.82 -15.54 -0.31
CA GLN A 16 -0.58 -16.98 -0.44
C GLN A 16 0.58 -17.48 0.42
N GLN A 17 1.64 -16.68 0.61
CA GLN A 17 2.85 -17.10 1.33
C GLN A 17 2.72 -16.94 2.85
N ASP A 18 2.19 -15.80 3.31
CA ASP A 18 2.07 -15.49 4.73
C ASP A 18 0.80 -14.66 4.99
N PRO A 19 -0.34 -15.32 5.26
CA PRO A 19 -1.60 -14.65 5.57
C PRO A 19 -1.52 -13.71 6.79
N LYS A 20 -0.63 -13.97 7.75
CA LYS A 20 -0.50 -13.10 8.93
C LYS A 20 0.14 -11.77 8.52
N ARG A 21 1.26 -11.82 7.78
CA ARG A 21 1.90 -10.61 7.24
C ARG A 21 1.00 -9.88 6.25
N PHE A 22 0.22 -10.61 5.46
CA PHE A 22 -0.79 -10.02 4.59
C PHE A 22 -1.73 -9.09 5.36
N TRP A 23 -2.36 -9.60 6.42
CA TRP A 23 -3.32 -8.80 7.19
C TRP A 23 -2.66 -7.61 7.89
N ILE A 24 -1.44 -7.78 8.42
CA ILE A 24 -0.67 -6.68 9.03
C ILE A 24 -0.45 -5.55 8.01
N LEU A 25 0.08 -5.88 6.83
CA LEU A 25 0.38 -4.88 5.80
C LEU A 25 -0.89 -4.28 5.20
N LEU A 26 -1.93 -5.09 4.97
CA LEU A 26 -3.21 -4.62 4.45
C LEU A 26 -3.87 -3.63 5.41
N LEU A 27 -3.96 -3.97 6.70
CA LEU A 27 -4.51 -3.07 7.71
C LEU A 27 -3.66 -1.81 7.83
N PHE A 28 -2.33 -1.93 7.85
CA PHE A 28 -1.45 -0.77 7.92
C PHE A 28 -1.65 0.16 6.70
N PHE A 29 -1.78 -0.38 5.49
CA PHE A 29 -2.11 0.39 4.28
C PHE A 29 -3.46 1.11 4.38
N LEU A 30 -4.49 0.41 4.83
CA LEU A 30 -5.84 0.99 4.96
C LEU A 30 -5.87 2.10 6.01
N PHE A 31 -5.27 1.86 7.19
CA PHE A 31 -5.26 2.84 8.28
C PHE A 31 -4.37 4.05 7.99
N THR A 32 -3.24 3.87 7.31
CA THR A 32 -2.34 4.98 6.94
C THR A 32 -2.67 5.64 5.59
N GLY A 33 -3.76 5.22 4.94
CA GLY A 33 -4.19 5.73 3.65
C GLY A 33 -5.67 6.11 3.66
N LEU A 34 -6.52 5.16 3.25
CA LEU A 34 -7.96 5.36 3.08
C LEU A 34 -8.66 5.85 4.35
N ALA A 35 -8.39 5.22 5.50
CA ALA A 35 -9.05 5.58 6.75
C ALA A 35 -8.65 6.98 7.21
N LEU A 36 -7.35 7.33 7.14
CA LEU A 36 -6.88 8.68 7.45
C LEU A 36 -7.54 9.73 6.53
N LYS A 37 -7.66 9.43 5.23
CA LYS A 37 -8.26 10.38 4.29
C LYS A 37 -9.72 10.66 4.60
N ILE A 38 -10.47 9.62 4.99
CA ILE A 38 -11.87 9.77 5.42
C ILE A 38 -11.94 10.49 6.77
N TYR A 39 -11.09 10.11 7.73
CA TYR A 39 -11.10 10.64 9.09
C TYR A 39 -10.74 12.11 9.16
N LEU A 40 -9.65 12.51 8.48
CA LEU A 40 -9.19 13.89 8.48
C LEU A 40 -10.12 14.81 7.68
N ASN A 41 -10.91 14.25 6.74
CA ASN A 41 -11.84 14.99 5.88
C ASN A 41 -11.21 16.30 5.34
N GLU A 42 -9.97 16.18 4.87
CA GLU A 42 -9.12 17.31 4.52
C GLU A 42 -9.72 18.13 3.38
N ARG A 43 -9.55 19.45 3.45
CA ARG A 43 -10.08 20.34 2.41
C ARG A 43 -9.28 20.15 1.11
N PRO A 44 -9.91 20.24 -0.07
CA PRO A 44 -9.22 20.03 -1.35
C PRO A 44 -7.99 20.92 -1.58
N PHE A 45 -7.93 22.09 -0.95
CA PHE A 45 -6.87 23.10 -1.12
C PHE A 45 -6.04 23.37 0.15
N GLU A 46 -5.95 22.40 1.06
CA GLU A 46 -5.07 22.53 2.24
C GLU A 46 -3.57 22.29 1.93
N PRO A 47 -2.66 22.80 2.77
CA PRO A 47 -1.21 22.77 2.56
C PRO A 47 -0.62 21.37 2.30
N ARG A 48 0.62 21.36 1.80
CA ARG A 48 1.42 20.17 1.48
C ARG A 48 1.58 19.17 2.64
N GLU A 49 1.33 19.61 3.87
CA GLU A 49 1.40 18.80 5.08
C GLU A 49 0.49 17.57 5.05
N ARG A 50 -0.65 17.65 4.36
CA ARG A 50 -1.59 16.55 4.14
C ARG A 50 -0.96 15.33 3.46
N ASP A 51 -0.04 15.59 2.52
CA ASP A 51 0.54 14.53 1.69
C ASP A 51 1.52 13.68 2.52
N TYR A 52 2.08 14.23 3.62
CA TYR A 52 2.92 13.49 4.55
C TYR A 52 2.15 12.43 5.35
N ALA A 53 0.85 12.66 5.62
CA ALA A 53 0.02 11.73 6.37
C ALA A 53 -0.15 10.39 5.63
N LEU A 54 -0.09 10.41 4.30
CA LEU A 54 -0.30 9.22 3.44
C LEU A 54 0.98 8.41 3.22
N VAL A 55 2.15 8.90 3.64
CA VAL A 55 3.47 8.30 3.35
C VAL A 55 3.56 6.83 3.76
N GLY A 56 2.92 6.45 4.88
CA GLY A 56 2.85 5.05 5.31
C GLY A 56 2.22 4.13 4.26
N SER A 57 1.10 4.55 3.67
CA SER A 57 0.41 3.76 2.63
C SER A 57 1.25 3.63 1.35
N PHE A 58 2.02 4.67 0.98
CA PHE A 58 2.94 4.61 -0.14
C PHE A 58 4.10 3.62 0.09
N TYR A 59 4.64 3.55 1.31
CA TYR A 59 5.67 2.56 1.64
C TYR A 59 5.14 1.13 1.55
N VAL A 60 3.94 0.86 2.07
CA VAL A 60 3.34 -0.48 1.98
C VAL A 60 3.08 -0.85 0.52
N PHE A 61 2.59 0.09 -0.28
CA PHE A 61 2.39 -0.15 -1.70
C PHE A 61 3.69 -0.44 -2.45
N ALA A 62 4.78 0.27 -2.13
CA ALA A 62 6.11 -0.01 -2.68
C ALA A 62 6.64 -1.39 -2.28
N ILE A 63 6.39 -1.84 -1.04
CA ILE A 63 6.70 -3.21 -0.60
C ILE A 63 5.97 -4.23 -1.47
N TRP A 64 4.67 -4.03 -1.72
CA TRP A 64 3.91 -4.91 -2.62
C TRP A 64 4.46 -4.91 -4.04
N ILE A 65 4.86 -3.76 -4.59
CA ILE A 65 5.51 -3.71 -5.91
C ILE A 65 6.79 -4.55 -5.92
N GLY A 66 7.67 -4.39 -4.92
CA GLY A 66 8.91 -5.16 -4.83
C GLY A 66 8.66 -6.66 -4.72
N MET A 67 7.65 -7.06 -3.96
CA MET A 67 7.25 -8.46 -3.82
C MET A 67 6.64 -9.02 -5.11
N GLY A 68 5.86 -8.22 -5.84
CA GLY A 68 5.31 -8.59 -7.15
C GLY A 68 6.41 -8.77 -8.19
N ALA A 69 7.39 -7.87 -8.22
CA ALA A 69 8.57 -7.99 -9.07
C ALA A 69 9.41 -9.23 -8.72
N PHE A 70 9.64 -9.49 -7.43
CA PHE A 70 10.33 -10.69 -6.97
C PHE A 70 9.62 -11.97 -7.40
N TYR A 71 8.29 -12.03 -7.25
CA TYR A 71 7.50 -13.17 -7.68
C TYR A 71 7.63 -13.43 -9.19
N LEU A 72 7.59 -12.38 -10.02
CA LEU A 72 7.75 -12.52 -11.47
C LEU A 72 9.18 -12.90 -11.87
N ALA A 73 10.20 -12.45 -11.15
CA ALA A 73 11.59 -12.76 -11.46
C ALA A 73 12.02 -14.17 -11.02
N LYS A 74 11.39 -14.72 -9.97
CA LYS A 74 11.70 -16.06 -9.44
C LYS A 74 10.87 -17.17 -10.12
N LYS A 75 9.80 -16.80 -10.81
CA LYS A 75 8.93 -17.71 -11.56
C LYS A 75 9.53 -18.04 -12.91
#